data_AF-A0A453ERW3-F1
#
_entry.id   AF-A0A453ERW3-F1
#
_cell.length_a   1.000
_cell.length_b   1.000
_cell.length_c   1.000
_cell.angle_alpha   90.00
_cell.angle_beta   90.00
_cell.angle_gamma   90.00
#
_symmetry.space_group_name_H-M   'P 1'
#
loop_
_entity.id
_entity.type
_entity.pdbx_description
1 polymer ?
#
loop_
_entity_poly.entity_id
_entity_poly.type
_entity_poly.pdbx_seq_one_letter_code
_entity_poly.pdbx_strand_id
1 'polypeptide(L)'
;WGHSACFFEGVIYVFGGCCGGLHFSDVLTLNLDTMAWSSLATKGQRPGTRDSHGAALIGHRMLVFGGTNGNKKVNDLHVLDLRTKEWSRPPCKGTPPSPRESHTVTTAAGGDKLVVFGGSGEGEGNYLNDVHVLDLPTMTWTSPQVAGEVVPAPRDSHGAVTVGNRLFVYGGDCGDRYHGEVDVLDMDTMAWSRFSVKGASPGVRAGHAALGIGSKIYVIGGVGDKQYYSDAWILDVVDRSWTQLETCGQQPQGRFSHSAVIMNTDIAIYGG
;
A
#
# COMPACT_ATOMS: atom_id res chain seq x y z
N TRP A 1 10.99 -1.25 -8.94
CA TRP A 1 9.55 -1.16 -8.60
C TRP A 1 9.27 -2.02 -7.37
N GLY A 2 8.06 -1.99 -6.82
CA GLY A 2 7.65 -2.86 -5.70
C GLY A 2 8.33 -2.56 -4.36
N HIS A 3 8.91 -1.37 -4.19
CA HIS A 3 9.43 -0.90 -2.91
C HIS A 3 8.31 -0.18 -2.13
N SER A 4 8.48 -0.04 -0.83
CA SER A 4 7.66 0.86 -0.01
C SER A 4 8.44 2.07 0.42
N ALA A 5 7.74 3.18 0.65
CA ALA A 5 8.34 4.40 1.19
C ALA A 5 7.49 4.99 2.32
N CYS A 6 8.13 5.71 3.23
CA CYS A 6 7.46 6.51 4.24
C CYS A 6 8.22 7.81 4.52
N PHE A 7 7.54 8.80 5.08
CA PHE A 7 8.13 10.08 5.46
C PHE A 7 8.18 10.22 6.98
N PHE A 8 9.33 10.60 7.52
CA PHE A 8 9.50 10.85 8.95
C PHE A 8 10.54 11.93 9.19
N GLU A 9 10.18 12.97 9.96
CA GLU A 9 11.07 14.04 10.43
C GLU A 9 11.99 14.62 9.33
N GLY A 10 11.43 14.99 8.17
CA GLY A 10 12.19 15.63 7.07
C GLY A 10 12.93 14.66 6.15
N VAL A 11 12.76 13.35 6.33
CA VAL A 11 13.45 12.31 5.56
C VAL A 11 12.43 11.34 4.95
N ILE A 12 12.59 11.05 3.66
CA ILE A 12 11.89 9.92 3.02
C ILE A 12 12.75 8.68 3.19
N TYR A 13 12.16 7.60 3.69
CA TYR A 13 12.77 6.28 3.79
C TYR A 13 12.16 5.39 2.73
N VAL A 14 12.99 4.71 1.94
CA VAL A 14 12.59 3.74 0.92
C VAL A 14 13.20 2.40 1.27
N PHE A 15 12.39 1.35 1.29
CA PHE A 15 12.83 0.00 1.63
C PHE A 15 12.48 -1.02 0.54
N GLY A 16 13.48 -1.84 0.20
CA GLY A 16 13.33 -2.99 -0.69
C GLY A 16 13.01 -2.63 -2.14
N GLY A 17 12.20 -3.47 -2.77
CA GLY A 17 11.90 -3.40 -4.20
C GLY A 17 12.85 -4.26 -5.03
N CYS A 18 12.68 -4.17 -6.35
CA CYS A 18 13.50 -4.90 -7.30
C CYS A 18 13.85 -4.06 -8.54
N CYS A 19 14.95 -4.44 -9.19
CA CYS A 19 15.43 -3.87 -10.46
C CYS A 19 16.26 -4.91 -11.22
N GLY A 20 15.95 -5.15 -12.50
CA GLY A 20 16.72 -6.07 -13.34
C GLY A 20 16.80 -7.51 -12.80
N GLY A 21 15.75 -7.97 -12.11
CA GLY A 21 15.71 -9.30 -11.47
C GLY A 21 16.44 -9.39 -10.12
N LEU A 22 17.08 -8.31 -9.66
CA LEU A 22 17.66 -8.22 -8.33
C LEU A 22 16.61 -7.70 -7.34
N HIS A 23 16.54 -8.31 -6.16
CA HIS A 23 15.70 -7.89 -5.06
C HIS A 23 16.58 -7.23 -3.99
N PHE A 24 16.07 -6.19 -3.34
CA PHE A 24 16.82 -5.38 -2.39
C PHE A 24 16.30 -5.50 -0.96
N SER A 25 17.17 -5.28 0.02
CA SER A 25 16.86 -5.24 1.46
C SER A 25 17.47 -4.03 2.17
N ASP A 26 18.03 -3.09 1.40
CA ASP A 26 18.57 -1.86 1.92
C ASP A 26 17.46 -0.85 2.23
N VAL A 27 17.81 0.11 3.06
CA VAL A 27 16.98 1.29 3.33
C VAL A 27 17.70 2.48 2.74
N LEU A 28 17.12 3.07 1.71
CA LEU A 28 17.57 4.34 1.15
C LEU A 28 16.87 5.48 1.86
N THR A 29 17.55 6.60 2.00
CA THR A 29 17.00 7.82 2.60
C THR A 29 17.23 9.00 1.69
N LEU A 30 16.22 9.85 1.53
CA LEU A 30 16.34 11.17 0.92
C LEU A 30 16.11 12.21 2.01
N ASN A 31 17.15 12.96 2.34
CA ASN A 31 17.01 14.13 3.20
C ASN A 31 16.43 15.29 2.37
N LEU A 32 15.31 15.87 2.81
CA LEU A 32 14.61 16.90 2.04
C LEU A 32 15.23 18.30 2.17
N ASP A 33 16.03 18.55 3.22
CA ASP A 33 16.73 19.83 3.38
C ASP A 33 17.93 19.93 2.41
N THR A 34 18.65 18.82 2.23
CA THR A 34 19.84 18.75 1.37
C THR A 34 19.56 18.17 -0.01
N MET A 35 18.37 17.59 -0.20
CA MET A 35 17.99 16.84 -1.40
C MET A 35 19.00 15.75 -1.78
N ALA A 36 19.64 15.15 -0.78
CA ALA A 36 20.68 14.14 -0.97
C ALA A 36 20.21 12.75 -0.56
N TRP A 37 20.50 11.78 -1.43
CA TRP A 37 20.28 10.37 -1.16
C TRP A 37 21.44 9.77 -0.35
N SER A 38 21.12 8.87 0.57
CA SER A 38 22.10 8.06 1.27
C SER A 38 21.56 6.68 1.63
N SER A 39 22.44 5.70 1.75
CA SER A 39 22.08 4.37 2.28
C SER A 39 22.11 4.42 3.81
N LEU A 40 21.01 4.01 4.44
CA LEU A 40 20.90 3.94 5.90
C LEU A 40 21.42 2.60 6.40
N ALA A 41 22.53 2.63 7.13
CA ALA A 41 22.96 1.48 7.91
C ALA A 41 21.94 1.20 9.03
N THR A 42 21.33 0.01 8.98
CA THR A 42 20.39 -0.47 10.00
C THR A 42 20.99 -1.62 10.80
N LYS A 43 20.40 -1.98 11.93
CA LYS A 43 20.83 -3.11 12.79
C LYS A 43 19.62 -3.93 13.23
N GLY A 44 19.84 -4.99 14.01
CA GLY A 44 18.78 -5.85 14.52
C GLY A 44 18.31 -6.92 13.51
N GLN A 45 17.07 -7.38 13.68
CA GLN A 45 16.49 -8.50 12.93
C GLN A 45 15.92 -8.04 11.58
N ARG A 46 16.83 -7.79 10.64
CA ARG A 46 16.49 -7.24 9.33
C ARG A 46 15.69 -8.24 8.48
N PRO A 47 14.72 -7.78 7.69
CA PRO A 47 14.16 -8.57 6.61
C PRO A 47 15.22 -8.95 5.57
N GLY A 48 15.06 -10.11 4.93
CA GLY A 48 15.77 -10.43 3.68
C GLY A 48 15.31 -9.56 2.50
N THR A 49 15.97 -9.71 1.34
CA THR A 49 15.60 -9.02 0.09
C THR A 49 14.13 -9.23 -0.21
N ARG A 50 13.41 -8.17 -0.60
CA ARG A 50 11.99 -8.30 -0.97
C ARG A 50 11.45 -7.15 -1.79
N ASP A 51 10.43 -7.45 -2.60
CA ASP A 51 9.58 -6.47 -3.26
C ASP A 51 8.09 -6.84 -3.10
N SER A 52 7.22 -5.95 -3.58
CA SER A 52 5.77 -6.12 -3.61
C SER A 52 5.19 -6.46 -2.23
N HIS A 53 5.86 -5.98 -1.18
CA HIS A 53 5.41 -6.05 0.21
C HIS A 53 4.50 -4.86 0.52
N GLY A 54 3.66 -4.98 1.53
CA GLY A 54 2.94 -3.83 2.07
C GLY A 54 3.70 -3.19 3.22
N ALA A 55 3.58 -1.88 3.37
CA ALA A 55 4.15 -1.17 4.50
C ALA A 55 3.22 -0.07 5.03
N ALA A 56 3.35 0.21 6.33
CA ALA A 56 2.62 1.27 7.01
C ALA A 56 3.51 1.99 8.02
N LEU A 57 3.36 3.30 8.15
CA LEU A 57 4.04 4.10 9.15
C LEU A 57 3.10 4.38 10.33
N ILE A 58 3.54 4.05 11.55
CA ILE A 58 2.84 4.37 12.80
C ILE A 58 3.80 5.05 13.75
N GLY A 59 3.61 6.36 13.95
CA GLY A 59 4.55 7.20 14.68
C GLY A 59 5.92 7.18 13.99
N HIS A 60 6.95 6.68 14.67
CA HIS A 60 8.31 6.54 14.15
C HIS A 60 8.66 5.10 13.72
N ARG A 61 7.65 4.23 13.56
CA ARG A 61 7.86 2.81 13.23
C ARG A 61 7.30 2.51 11.85
N MET A 62 8.16 2.08 10.93
CA MET A 62 7.77 1.53 9.64
C MET A 62 7.55 0.03 9.80
N LEU A 63 6.32 -0.42 9.61
CA LEU A 63 5.93 -1.82 9.62
C LEU A 63 5.94 -2.32 8.18
N VAL A 64 6.58 -3.46 7.93
CA VAL A 64 6.70 -4.11 6.62
C VAL A 64 6.19 -5.53 6.73
N PHE A 65 5.23 -5.89 5.88
CA PHE A 65 4.59 -7.19 5.89
C PHE A 65 4.60 -7.86 4.51
N GLY A 66 4.96 -9.14 4.49
CA GLY A 66 4.88 -9.98 3.31
C GLY A 66 5.82 -9.57 2.16
N GLY A 67 5.36 -9.77 0.92
CA GLY A 67 6.10 -9.59 -0.33
C GLY A 67 6.68 -10.90 -0.87
N THR A 68 7.49 -10.80 -1.92
CA THR A 68 8.34 -11.90 -2.40
C THR A 68 9.79 -11.60 -2.10
N ASN A 69 10.56 -12.63 -1.74
CA ASN A 69 12.00 -12.48 -1.51
C ASN A 69 12.87 -12.83 -2.72
N GLY A 70 12.25 -13.00 -3.90
CA GLY A 70 12.86 -13.47 -5.14
C GLY A 70 12.88 -14.99 -5.30
N ASN A 71 12.60 -15.75 -4.24
CA ASN A 71 12.46 -17.21 -4.30
C ASN A 71 11.03 -17.68 -3.99
N LYS A 72 10.37 -17.03 -3.03
CA LYS A 72 9.01 -17.37 -2.59
C LYS A 72 8.31 -16.17 -1.99
N LYS A 73 6.99 -16.25 -1.89
CA LYS A 73 6.19 -15.28 -1.13
C LYS A 73 6.43 -15.49 0.36
N VAL A 74 6.32 -14.40 1.13
CA VAL A 74 6.49 -14.42 2.59
C VAL A 74 5.31 -13.74 3.28
N ASN A 75 5.15 -13.99 4.58
CA ASN A 75 4.12 -13.39 5.46
C ASN A 75 4.71 -12.96 6.82
N ASP A 76 6.00 -12.63 6.86
CA ASP A 76 6.65 -12.14 8.05
C ASP A 76 6.38 -10.63 8.25
N LEU A 77 6.29 -10.22 9.52
CA LEU A 77 6.22 -8.82 9.91
C LEU A 77 7.60 -8.37 10.41
N HIS A 78 8.10 -7.29 9.84
CA HIS A 78 9.30 -6.59 10.32
C HIS A 78 8.95 -5.15 10.68
N VAL A 79 9.60 -4.62 11.71
CA VAL A 79 9.39 -3.25 12.17
C VAL A 79 10.72 -2.54 12.26
N LEU A 80 10.88 -1.47 11.48
CA LEU A 80 12.00 -0.55 11.56
C LEU A 80 11.61 0.64 12.43
N ASP A 81 12.28 0.79 13.56
CA ASP A 81 12.21 2.03 14.33
C ASP A 81 13.13 3.07 13.68
N LEU A 82 12.53 4.14 13.14
CA LEU A 82 13.23 5.18 12.37
C LEU A 82 14.11 6.08 13.26
N ARG A 83 13.87 6.13 14.57
CA ARG A 83 14.69 6.87 15.53
C ARG A 83 15.95 6.09 15.88
N THR A 84 15.80 4.80 16.21
CA THR A 84 16.93 3.95 16.63
C THR A 84 17.64 3.27 15.47
N LYS A 85 17.02 3.27 14.27
CA LYS A 85 17.49 2.61 13.04
C LYS A 85 17.63 1.10 13.21
N GLU A 86 16.79 0.53 14.08
CA GLU A 86 16.82 -0.86 14.47
C GLU A 86 15.59 -1.61 13.95
N TRP A 87 15.86 -2.72 13.27
CA TRP A 87 14.85 -3.68 12.86
C TRP A 87 14.54 -4.65 14.00
N SER A 88 13.27 -4.96 14.17
CA SER A 88 12.78 -6.04 15.01
C SER A 88 11.82 -6.93 14.21
N ARG A 89 11.73 -8.20 14.60
CA ARG A 89 10.74 -9.14 14.08
C ARG A 89 9.85 -9.59 15.25
N PRO A 90 8.83 -8.80 15.61
CA PRO A 90 8.01 -9.11 16.76
C PRO A 90 7.24 -10.42 16.51
N PRO A 91 7.16 -11.32 17.51
CA PRO A 91 6.37 -12.53 17.38
C PRO A 91 4.90 -12.15 17.25
N CYS A 92 4.25 -12.67 16.21
CA CYS A 92 2.82 -12.52 16.02
C CYS A 92 2.12 -13.86 16.28
N LYS A 93 0.91 -13.83 16.83
CA LYS A 93 0.07 -15.01 17.09
C LYS A 93 -1.28 -14.88 16.40
N GLY A 94 -2.12 -15.92 16.52
CA GLY A 94 -3.45 -15.94 15.92
C GLY A 94 -3.42 -16.48 14.50
N THR A 95 -4.24 -15.91 13.62
CA THR A 95 -4.43 -16.39 12.24
C THR A 95 -3.82 -15.38 11.26
N PRO A 96 -2.52 -15.50 10.93
CA PRO A 96 -1.87 -14.56 10.01
C PRO A 96 -2.32 -14.78 8.57
N PRO A 97 -2.12 -13.78 7.70
CA PRO A 97 -2.25 -13.95 6.25
C PRO A 97 -1.34 -15.05 5.73
N SER A 98 -1.78 -15.76 4.69
CA SER A 98 -0.91 -16.61 3.88
C SER A 98 0.24 -15.81 3.25
N PRO A 99 1.39 -16.42 2.92
CA PRO A 99 2.45 -15.78 2.14
C PRO A 99 1.90 -15.15 0.87
N ARG A 100 2.18 -13.86 0.68
CA ARG A 100 1.58 -13.06 -0.39
C ARG A 100 2.40 -11.84 -0.78
N GLU A 101 2.18 -11.36 -2.00
CA GLU A 101 2.74 -10.12 -2.54
C GLU A 101 1.63 -9.24 -3.15
N SER A 102 1.96 -8.00 -3.51
CA SER A 102 1.07 -7.04 -4.19
C SER A 102 -0.27 -6.82 -3.47
N HIS A 103 -0.28 -7.04 -2.15
CA HIS A 103 -1.39 -6.75 -1.26
C HIS A 103 -1.24 -5.34 -0.69
N THR A 104 -2.31 -4.81 -0.08
CA THR A 104 -2.23 -3.55 0.65
C THR A 104 -2.11 -3.78 2.15
N VAL A 105 -1.37 -2.91 2.82
CA VAL A 105 -1.30 -2.79 4.28
C VAL A 105 -1.71 -1.37 4.63
N THR A 106 -2.76 -1.21 5.41
CA THR A 106 -3.26 0.10 5.85
C THR A 106 -3.34 0.16 7.37
N THR A 107 -3.27 1.37 7.93
CA THR A 107 -3.53 1.60 9.35
C THR A 107 -5.01 1.86 9.56
N ALA A 108 -5.60 1.29 10.61
CA ALA A 108 -6.92 1.71 11.06
C ALA A 108 -6.85 3.14 11.64
N ALA A 109 -7.98 3.87 11.68
CA ALA A 109 -8.01 5.27 12.12
C ALA A 109 -7.45 5.50 13.54
N GLY A 110 -7.52 4.49 14.43
CA GLY A 110 -6.95 4.55 15.77
C GLY A 110 -5.42 4.37 15.83
N GLY A 111 -4.78 3.98 14.74
CA GLY A 111 -3.34 3.67 14.70
C GLY A 111 -2.93 2.44 15.53
N ASP A 112 -3.89 1.65 15.96
CA ASP A 112 -3.74 0.48 16.84
C ASP A 112 -3.87 -0.85 16.08
N LYS A 113 -4.29 -0.80 14.81
CA LYS A 113 -4.46 -1.98 13.97
C LYS A 113 -3.85 -1.78 12.59
N LEU A 114 -3.29 -2.86 12.04
CA LEU A 114 -3.02 -2.97 10.61
C LEU A 114 -4.11 -3.79 9.95
N VAL A 115 -4.53 -3.38 8.76
CA VAL A 115 -5.46 -4.11 7.91
C VAL A 115 -4.75 -4.51 6.63
N VAL A 116 -4.76 -5.81 6.34
CA VAL A 116 -4.22 -6.41 5.12
C VAL A 116 -5.38 -6.86 4.24
N PHE A 117 -5.36 -6.48 2.97
CA PHE A 117 -6.37 -6.89 2.01
C PHE A 117 -5.74 -7.38 0.70
N GLY A 118 -6.27 -8.50 0.21
CA GLY A 118 -6.00 -9.07 -1.10
C GLY A 118 -4.54 -9.46 -1.36
N GLY A 119 -4.09 -9.26 -2.61
CA GLY A 119 -2.77 -9.62 -3.11
C GLY A 119 -2.76 -10.95 -3.88
N SER A 120 -1.56 -11.43 -4.17
CA SER A 120 -1.32 -12.72 -4.82
C SER A 120 -0.63 -13.69 -3.85
N GLY A 121 -1.23 -14.86 -3.63
CA GLY A 121 -0.69 -15.96 -2.83
C GLY A 121 0.17 -16.93 -3.63
N GLU A 122 0.65 -18.01 -2.99
CA GLU A 122 1.46 -19.03 -3.66
C GLU A 122 0.71 -19.75 -4.79
N GLY A 123 1.41 -20.11 -5.87
CA GLY A 123 0.83 -20.73 -7.07
C GLY A 123 0.44 -19.73 -8.16
N GLU A 124 0.20 -20.24 -9.37
CA GLU A 124 -0.16 -19.45 -10.54
C GLU A 124 -1.63 -18.98 -10.45
N GLY A 125 -1.88 -17.70 -10.69
CA GLY A 125 -3.24 -17.13 -10.69
C GLY A 125 -3.95 -17.09 -9.34
N ASN A 126 -3.23 -17.27 -8.23
CA ASN A 126 -3.81 -17.26 -6.88
C ASN A 126 -4.02 -15.84 -6.34
N TYR A 127 -5.00 -15.11 -6.88
CA TYR A 127 -5.41 -13.81 -6.37
C TYR A 127 -6.28 -13.97 -5.12
N LEU A 128 -6.20 -13.00 -4.20
CA LEU A 128 -6.84 -13.05 -2.89
C LEU A 128 -7.78 -11.84 -2.69
N ASN A 129 -8.85 -12.01 -1.90
CA ASN A 129 -9.76 -10.95 -1.42
C ASN A 129 -10.04 -11.08 0.09
N ASP A 130 -9.21 -11.82 0.82
CA ASP A 130 -9.36 -11.97 2.26
C ASP A 130 -8.90 -10.71 3.00
N VAL A 131 -9.51 -10.47 4.16
CA VAL A 131 -9.14 -9.40 5.09
C VAL A 131 -8.46 -10.04 6.30
N HIS A 132 -7.35 -9.46 6.71
CA HIS A 132 -6.68 -9.79 7.96
C HIS A 132 -6.41 -8.52 8.76
N VAL A 133 -6.58 -8.63 10.07
CA VAL A 133 -6.38 -7.50 11.00
C VAL A 133 -5.37 -7.91 12.06
N LEU A 134 -4.27 -7.14 12.16
CA LEU A 134 -3.31 -7.25 13.24
C LEU A 134 -3.63 -6.22 14.30
N ASP A 135 -3.97 -6.70 15.50
CA ASP A 135 -3.98 -5.86 16.69
C ASP A 135 -2.54 -5.60 17.16
N LEU A 136 -2.08 -4.36 17.10
CA LEU A 136 -0.69 -3.99 17.39
C LEU A 136 -0.35 -4.04 18.89
N PRO A 137 -1.23 -3.64 19.83
CA PRO A 137 -0.94 -3.79 21.25
C PRO A 137 -0.69 -5.24 21.67
N THR A 138 -1.45 -6.19 21.11
CA THR A 138 -1.35 -7.61 21.48
C THR A 138 -0.54 -8.46 20.50
N MET A 139 -0.16 -7.91 19.35
CA MET A 139 0.48 -8.60 18.22
C MET A 139 -0.30 -9.85 17.79
N THR A 140 -1.63 -9.72 17.72
CA THR A 140 -2.54 -10.83 17.40
C THR A 140 -3.21 -10.60 16.05
N TRP A 141 -3.01 -11.54 15.11
CA TRP A 141 -3.72 -11.58 13.86
C TRP A 141 -5.10 -12.22 14.01
N THR A 142 -6.06 -11.65 13.30
CA THR A 142 -7.39 -12.21 13.10
C THR A 142 -7.74 -12.19 11.61
N SER A 143 -8.49 -13.19 11.16
CA SER A 143 -9.12 -13.19 9.84
C SER A 143 -10.63 -13.08 10.06
N PRO A 144 -11.18 -11.86 10.14
CA PRO A 144 -12.60 -11.67 10.37
C PRO A 144 -13.41 -12.29 9.22
N GLN A 145 -14.58 -12.83 9.56
CA GLN A 145 -15.56 -13.19 8.55
C GLN A 145 -16.09 -11.90 7.91
N VAL A 146 -15.87 -11.76 6.60
CA VAL A 146 -16.38 -10.63 5.84
C VAL A 146 -17.74 -10.96 5.26
N ALA A 147 -18.64 -9.99 5.28
CA ALA A 147 -20.00 -10.09 4.73
C ALA A 147 -20.24 -8.96 3.73
N GLY A 148 -21.49 -8.79 3.29
CA GLY A 148 -21.92 -7.67 2.46
C GLY A 148 -22.51 -8.07 1.12
N GLU A 149 -23.17 -7.11 0.47
CA GLU A 149 -23.87 -7.34 -0.81
C GLU A 149 -22.89 -7.53 -1.97
N VAL A 150 -21.72 -6.89 -1.91
CA VAL A 150 -20.73 -6.89 -2.98
C VAL A 150 -19.35 -7.14 -2.38
N VAL A 151 -18.94 -8.41 -2.34
CA VAL A 151 -17.57 -8.77 -1.97
C VAL A 151 -16.65 -8.51 -3.18
N PRO A 152 -15.55 -7.74 -3.02
CA PRO A 152 -14.61 -7.50 -4.10
C PRO A 152 -14.07 -8.79 -4.70
N ALA A 153 -13.92 -8.83 -6.03
CA ALA A 153 -13.17 -9.91 -6.68
C ALA A 153 -11.73 -10.00 -6.12
N PRO A 154 -11.17 -11.22 -5.99
CA PRO A 154 -9.75 -11.41 -5.66
C PRO A 154 -8.85 -10.61 -6.61
N ARG A 155 -7.93 -9.84 -6.04
CA ARG A 155 -7.11 -8.92 -6.81
C ARG A 155 -5.80 -8.56 -6.11
N ASP A 156 -4.80 -8.25 -6.91
CA ASP A 156 -3.56 -7.66 -6.44
C ASP A 156 -3.37 -6.24 -7.00
N SER A 157 -2.28 -5.58 -6.60
CA SER A 157 -1.83 -4.31 -7.19
C SER A 157 -2.89 -3.19 -7.13
N HIS A 158 -3.84 -3.29 -6.20
CA HIS A 158 -4.88 -2.30 -5.93
C HIS A 158 -4.36 -1.25 -4.95
N GLY A 159 -5.03 -0.10 -4.90
CA GLY A 159 -4.83 0.90 -3.85
C GLY A 159 -5.84 0.70 -2.73
N ALA A 160 -5.41 0.86 -1.48
CA ALA A 160 -6.32 0.88 -0.34
C ALA A 160 -5.97 2.01 0.62
N VAL A 161 -7.00 2.70 1.11
CA VAL A 161 -6.86 3.84 2.03
C VAL A 161 -7.97 3.80 3.07
N THR A 162 -7.59 3.94 4.34
CA THR A 162 -8.54 4.10 5.44
C THR A 162 -8.98 5.56 5.55
N VAL A 163 -10.30 5.81 5.54
CA VAL A 163 -10.89 7.13 5.84
C VAL A 163 -11.97 6.96 6.91
N GLY A 164 -11.68 7.45 8.12
CA GLY A 164 -12.49 7.13 9.30
C GLY A 164 -12.45 5.62 9.59
N ASN A 165 -13.59 5.03 9.93
CA ASN A 165 -13.67 3.58 10.20
C ASN A 165 -13.96 2.72 8.96
N ARG A 166 -13.60 3.20 7.78
CA ARG A 166 -13.86 2.52 6.51
C ARG A 166 -12.59 2.37 5.70
N LEU A 167 -12.38 1.18 5.14
CA LEU A 167 -11.31 0.90 4.19
C LEU A 167 -11.85 1.01 2.77
N PHE A 168 -11.32 1.94 2.00
CA PHE A 168 -11.64 2.12 0.59
C PHE A 168 -10.60 1.40 -0.26
N VAL A 169 -11.07 0.59 -1.22
CA VAL A 169 -10.23 -0.14 -2.16
C VAL A 169 -10.57 0.31 -3.57
N TYR A 170 -9.55 0.65 -4.36
CA TYR A 170 -9.70 1.06 -5.74
C TYR A 170 -8.75 0.30 -6.67
N GLY A 171 -9.27 -0.05 -7.84
CA GLY A 171 -8.51 -0.69 -8.90
C GLY A 171 -7.99 -2.08 -8.56
N GLY A 172 -6.85 -2.42 -9.15
CA GLY A 172 -6.19 -3.72 -9.04
C GLY A 172 -6.39 -4.62 -10.25
N ASP A 173 -5.67 -5.73 -10.26
CA ASP A 173 -5.70 -6.77 -11.30
C ASP A 173 -6.21 -8.09 -10.71
N CYS A 174 -7.17 -8.72 -11.38
CA CYS A 174 -7.71 -10.04 -11.03
C CYS A 174 -7.29 -11.15 -12.01
N GLY A 175 -6.34 -10.87 -12.90
CA GLY A 175 -5.73 -11.80 -13.86
C GLY A 175 -6.35 -11.75 -15.26
N ASP A 176 -7.66 -11.52 -15.38
CA ASP A 176 -8.36 -11.36 -16.66
C ASP A 176 -8.65 -9.90 -17.02
N ARG A 177 -8.74 -9.01 -16.03
CA ARG A 177 -9.03 -7.59 -16.22
C ARG A 177 -8.50 -6.71 -15.08
N TYR A 178 -8.34 -5.43 -15.39
CA TYR A 178 -8.18 -4.38 -14.39
C TYR A 178 -9.54 -3.92 -13.86
N HIS A 179 -9.56 -3.50 -12.60
CA HIS A 179 -10.72 -2.91 -11.95
C HIS A 179 -10.64 -1.38 -11.95
N GLY A 180 -11.81 -0.72 -11.91
CA GLY A 180 -11.94 0.73 -11.89
C GLY A 180 -13.03 1.21 -10.94
N GLU A 181 -13.43 0.36 -10.00
CA GLU A 181 -14.54 0.57 -9.10
C GLU A 181 -14.02 0.78 -7.68
N VAL A 182 -14.77 1.50 -6.86
CA VAL A 182 -14.44 1.75 -5.47
C VAL A 182 -15.29 0.82 -4.62
N ASP A 183 -14.65 -0.12 -3.96
CA ASP A 183 -15.29 -0.99 -2.97
C ASP A 183 -14.92 -0.47 -1.56
N VAL A 184 -15.86 -0.53 -0.61
CA VAL A 184 -15.64 -0.05 0.76
C VAL A 184 -16.01 -1.11 1.79
N LEU A 185 -15.11 -1.35 2.74
CA LEU A 185 -15.32 -2.20 3.90
C LEU A 185 -15.61 -1.33 5.11
N ASP A 186 -16.75 -1.56 5.74
CA ASP A 186 -17.04 -1.06 7.08
C ASP A 186 -16.27 -1.92 8.10
N MET A 187 -15.39 -1.30 8.89
CA MET A 187 -14.51 -2.02 9.82
C MET A 187 -15.20 -2.38 11.15
N ASP A 188 -16.38 -1.84 11.45
CA ASP A 188 -17.18 -2.28 12.62
C ASP A 188 -17.97 -3.53 12.29
N THR A 189 -18.60 -3.56 11.12
CA THR A 189 -19.46 -4.68 10.70
C THR A 189 -18.74 -5.73 9.86
N MET A 190 -17.51 -5.43 9.41
CA MET A 190 -16.76 -6.24 8.44
C MET A 190 -17.59 -6.54 7.17
N ALA A 191 -18.37 -5.56 6.72
CA ALA A 191 -19.25 -5.71 5.56
C ALA A 191 -18.76 -4.87 4.38
N TRP A 192 -18.65 -5.50 3.22
CA TRP A 192 -18.33 -4.85 1.96
C TRP A 192 -19.57 -4.27 1.28
N SER A 193 -19.38 -3.12 0.63
CA SER A 193 -20.37 -2.53 -0.26
C SER A 193 -19.69 -1.81 -1.42
N ARG A 194 -20.40 -1.64 -2.53
CA ARG A 194 -19.93 -0.82 -3.64
C ARG A 194 -20.11 0.66 -3.29
N PHE A 195 -19.03 1.43 -3.33
CA PHE A 195 -19.08 2.86 -3.10
C PHE A 195 -19.49 3.57 -4.40
N SER A 196 -20.73 4.06 -4.44
CA SER A 196 -21.25 4.78 -5.61
C SER A 196 -20.59 6.16 -5.74
N VAL A 197 -19.84 6.34 -6.81
CA VAL A 197 -19.17 7.60 -7.19
C VAL A 197 -19.84 8.19 -8.43
N LYS A 198 -19.95 9.51 -8.48
CA LYS A 198 -20.55 10.27 -9.58
C LYS A 198 -19.47 10.88 -10.47
N GLY A 199 -19.82 11.08 -11.74
CA GLY A 199 -19.03 11.86 -12.70
C GLY A 199 -17.94 11.04 -13.41
N ALA A 200 -16.88 11.73 -13.81
CA ALA A 200 -15.72 11.11 -14.46
C ALA A 200 -15.05 10.11 -13.51
N SER A 201 -14.24 9.19 -14.06
CA SER A 201 -13.50 8.20 -13.30
C SER A 201 -12.07 8.13 -13.86
N PRO A 202 -11.07 7.81 -13.01
CA PRO A 202 -9.72 7.48 -13.49
C PRO A 202 -9.70 6.23 -14.39
N GLY A 203 -10.79 5.47 -14.48
CA GLY A 203 -10.85 4.25 -15.28
C GLY A 203 -10.09 3.09 -14.65
N VAL A 204 -10.00 1.97 -15.36
CA VAL A 204 -9.40 0.75 -14.79
C VAL A 204 -7.89 0.90 -14.67
N ARG A 205 -7.32 0.50 -13.52
CA ARG A 205 -5.87 0.56 -13.29
C ARG A 205 -5.37 -0.30 -12.13
N ALA A 206 -4.12 -0.73 -12.23
CA ALA A 206 -3.36 -1.42 -11.20
C ALA A 206 -1.98 -0.75 -10.99
N GLY A 207 -1.31 -1.07 -9.88
CA GLY A 207 0.02 -0.57 -9.56
C GLY A 207 0.11 0.96 -9.38
N HIS A 208 -1.01 1.62 -9.11
CA HIS A 208 -1.07 3.04 -8.81
C HIS A 208 -0.72 3.27 -7.33
N ALA A 209 -0.23 4.46 -6.99
CA ALA A 209 -0.14 4.87 -5.60
C ALA A 209 -1.49 5.39 -5.09
N ALA A 210 -1.84 5.06 -3.85
CA ALA A 210 -3.04 5.53 -3.18
C ALA A 210 -2.71 6.14 -1.81
N LEU A 211 -3.23 7.35 -1.54
CA LEU A 211 -2.91 8.13 -0.34
C LEU A 211 -4.17 8.80 0.24
N GLY A 212 -4.31 8.83 1.57
CA GLY A 212 -5.43 9.49 2.25
C GLY A 212 -5.03 10.80 2.92
N ILE A 213 -5.74 11.89 2.62
CA ILE A 213 -5.61 13.18 3.31
C ILE A 213 -7.00 13.67 3.70
N GLY A 214 -7.35 13.59 4.98
CA GLY A 214 -8.68 13.92 5.46
C GLY A 214 -9.75 13.02 4.83
N SER A 215 -10.73 13.61 4.14
CA SER A 215 -11.78 12.88 3.39
C SER A 215 -11.41 12.54 1.95
N LYS A 216 -10.18 12.88 1.51
CA LYS A 216 -9.76 12.77 0.13
C LYS A 216 -8.80 11.61 -0.07
N ILE A 217 -9.04 10.81 -1.10
CA ILE A 217 -8.18 9.71 -1.52
C ILE A 217 -7.54 10.11 -2.84
N TYR A 218 -6.21 10.16 -2.86
CA TYR A 218 -5.41 10.48 -4.05
C TYR A 218 -5.03 9.17 -4.73
N VAL A 219 -5.21 9.10 -6.04
CA VAL A 219 -4.78 8.00 -6.90
C VAL A 219 -3.86 8.56 -7.97
N ILE A 220 -2.63 8.04 -8.04
CA ILE A 220 -1.60 8.59 -8.92
C ILE A 220 -1.00 7.49 -9.79
N GLY A 221 -1.00 7.74 -11.10
CA GLY A 221 -0.44 6.86 -12.12
C GLY A 221 -1.07 5.48 -12.15
N GLY A 222 -0.24 4.46 -12.34
CA GLY A 222 -0.63 3.06 -12.54
C GLY A 222 -0.59 2.63 -13.99
N VAL A 223 -1.09 1.43 -14.26
CA VAL A 223 -1.20 0.84 -15.59
C VAL A 223 -2.60 0.30 -15.80
N GLY A 224 -3.14 0.46 -17.00
CA GLY A 224 -4.46 -0.04 -17.39
C GLY A 224 -4.73 0.30 -18.84
N ASP A 225 -5.63 -0.43 -19.51
CA ASP A 225 -5.99 -0.20 -20.91
C ASP A 225 -4.78 -0.06 -21.87
N LYS A 226 -3.76 -0.91 -21.66
CA LYS A 226 -2.50 -0.94 -22.43
C LYS A 226 -1.68 0.35 -22.39
N GLN A 227 -1.89 1.19 -21.37
CA GLN A 227 -1.13 2.43 -21.18
C GLN A 227 -0.63 2.58 -19.74
N TYR A 228 0.47 3.32 -19.60
CA TYR A 228 0.99 3.77 -18.31
C TYR A 228 0.48 5.18 -18.03
N TYR A 229 -0.14 5.36 -16.87
CA TYR A 229 -0.73 6.62 -16.46
C TYR A 229 0.26 7.48 -15.68
N SER A 230 0.22 8.79 -15.93
CA SER A 230 0.92 9.83 -15.15
C SER A 230 -0.04 10.83 -14.51
N ASP A 231 -1.35 10.60 -14.64
CA ASP A 231 -2.39 11.45 -14.08
C ASP A 231 -2.50 11.30 -12.56
N ALA A 232 -3.07 12.31 -11.92
CA ALA A 232 -3.42 12.30 -10.51
C ALA A 232 -4.90 12.62 -10.35
N TRP A 233 -5.58 11.84 -9.53
CA TRP A 233 -7.01 11.96 -9.28
C TRP A 233 -7.27 12.03 -7.79
N ILE A 234 -8.31 12.78 -7.40
CA ILE A 234 -8.83 12.81 -6.04
C ILE A 234 -10.24 12.26 -6.04
N LEU A 235 -10.50 11.26 -5.19
CA LEU A 235 -11.83 10.89 -4.76
C LEU A 235 -12.13 11.62 -3.45
N ASP A 236 -13.12 12.51 -3.48
CA ASP A 236 -13.71 13.04 -2.25
C ASP A 236 -14.80 12.07 -1.76
N VAL A 237 -14.62 11.46 -0.59
CA VAL A 237 -15.58 10.48 -0.07
C VAL A 237 -16.84 11.10 0.53
N VAL A 238 -16.84 12.42 0.78
CA VAL A 238 -18.02 13.17 1.24
C VAL A 238 -18.88 13.52 0.03
N ASP A 239 -18.28 14.15 -0.99
CA ASP A 239 -18.99 14.55 -2.21
C ASP A 239 -19.28 13.37 -3.14
N ARG A 240 -18.55 12.25 -2.95
CA ARG A 240 -18.63 11.03 -3.76
C ARG A 240 -18.37 11.30 -5.24
N SER A 241 -17.31 12.03 -5.53
CA SER A 241 -16.92 12.38 -6.89
C SER A 241 -15.42 12.32 -7.06
N TRP A 242 -15.00 11.90 -8.25
CA TRP A 242 -13.62 12.06 -8.68
C TRP A 242 -13.38 13.45 -9.25
N THR A 243 -12.17 13.95 -9.08
CA THR A 243 -11.65 15.16 -9.73
C THR A 243 -10.25 14.87 -10.21
N GLN A 244 -9.99 15.04 -11.50
CA GLN A 244 -8.64 14.97 -12.04
C GLN A 244 -7.89 16.24 -11.64
N LEU A 245 -6.69 16.07 -11.10
CA LEU A 245 -5.83 17.18 -10.76
C LEU A 245 -5.11 17.69 -12.01
N GLU A 246 -5.18 19.00 -12.20
CA GLU A 246 -4.29 19.70 -13.12
C GLU A 246 -2.95 19.92 -12.43
N THR A 247 -1.90 19.31 -12.98
CA THR A 247 -0.53 19.47 -12.52
C THR A 247 0.20 20.46 -13.43
N CYS A 248 1.06 21.29 -12.85
CA CYS A 248 1.91 22.23 -13.59
C CYS A 248 3.39 21.82 -13.54
N GLY A 249 4.19 22.31 -14.50
CA GLY A 249 5.62 22.00 -14.58
C GLY A 249 5.90 20.73 -15.39
N GLN A 250 7.04 20.09 -15.11
CA GLN A 250 7.45 18.88 -15.82
C GLN A 250 6.61 17.69 -15.34
N GLN A 251 5.80 17.16 -16.26
CA GLN A 251 4.98 15.98 -15.97
C GLN A 251 5.86 14.73 -15.83
N PRO A 252 5.61 13.87 -14.83
CA PRO A 252 6.26 12.59 -14.77
C PRO A 252 5.82 11.72 -15.95
N GLN A 253 6.69 10.83 -16.41
CA GLN A 253 6.27 9.76 -17.31
C GLN A 253 5.33 8.81 -16.59
N GLY A 254 4.42 8.18 -17.36
CA GLY A 254 3.52 7.16 -16.83
C GLY A 254 4.29 6.01 -16.20
N ARG A 255 3.80 5.52 -15.06
CA ARG A 255 4.53 4.57 -14.20
C ARG A 255 3.57 3.73 -13.36
N PHE A 256 4.02 2.56 -12.92
CA PHE A 256 3.28 1.69 -12.01
C PHE A 256 4.24 1.04 -11.01
N SER A 257 3.71 0.48 -9.92
CA SER A 257 4.49 -0.14 -8.84
C SER A 257 5.56 0.80 -8.26
N HIS A 258 5.26 2.10 -8.28
CA HIS A 258 5.97 3.18 -7.60
C HIS A 258 5.40 3.35 -6.18
N SER A 259 6.14 4.07 -5.34
CA SER A 259 5.61 4.54 -4.05
C SER A 259 5.28 6.03 -4.12
N ALA A 260 4.31 6.45 -3.32
CA ALA A 260 4.07 7.86 -3.04
C ALA A 260 3.99 8.06 -1.53
N VAL A 261 4.44 9.22 -1.06
CA VAL A 261 4.44 9.58 0.36
C VAL A 261 3.92 10.99 0.54
N ILE A 262 3.07 11.18 1.57
CA ILE A 262 2.64 12.50 2.00
C ILE A 262 3.76 13.13 2.83
N MET A 263 4.17 14.34 2.47
CA MET A 263 5.21 15.12 3.14
C MET A 263 4.62 16.48 3.50
N ASN A 264 4.32 16.78 4.77
CA ASN A 264 3.76 18.07 5.19
C ASN A 264 2.59 18.55 4.27
N THR A 265 2.87 19.41 3.28
CA THR A 265 1.92 19.94 2.29
C THR A 265 1.95 19.27 0.91
N ASP A 266 2.93 18.43 0.63
CA ASP A 266 3.25 17.88 -0.69
C ASP A 266 3.13 16.35 -0.75
N ILE A 267 3.12 15.80 -1.96
CA ILE A 267 3.22 14.37 -2.21
C ILE A 267 4.48 14.11 -3.05
N ALA A 268 5.41 13.30 -2.54
CA ALA A 268 6.53 12.82 -3.33
C ALA A 268 6.22 11.45 -3.93
N ILE A 269 6.68 11.24 -5.16
CA ILE A 269 6.56 9.98 -5.90
C ILE A 269 7.97 9.50 -6.23
N TYR A 270 8.23 8.20 -6.03
CA TYR A 270 9.54 7.63 -6.30
C TYR A 270 9.47 6.25 -6.98
N GLY A 271 10.39 6.06 -7.92
CA GLY A 271 10.54 4.83 -8.73
C GLY A 271 9.31 4.53 -9.59
N GLY A 272 9.11 3.24 -9.84
CA GLY A 272 8.16 2.73 -10.84
C GLY A 272 8.68 2.94 -12.26
#